data_AF-A0A831X782-F1
#
_entry.id   AF-A0A831X782-F1
#
_cell.length_a   1.000
_cell.length_b   1.000
_cell.length_c   1.000
_cell.angle_alpha   90.00
_cell.angle_beta   90.00
_cell.angle_gamma   90.00
#
_symmetry.space_group_name_H-M   'P 1'
#
loop_
_entity.id
_entity.type
_entity.pdbx_description
1 polymer ?
#
loop_
_entity_poly.entity_id
_entity_poly.type
_entity_poly.pdbx_seq_one_letter_code
_entity_poly.pdbx_strand_id
1 'polypeptide(L)'
;MAATTTEVREKLDLALNALEGELTDLSSILEDQQRGDLPSLERDVRAMEWGQVMGTLRTILDPACRAGQMTPEQVARYRALLVRLKEALPIIERLGFAKPTISLEP
;
A
#
# COMPACT_ATOMS: atom_id res chain seq x y z
N MET A 1 24.69 -15.94 -11.36
CA MET A 1 23.66 -14.90 -11.58
C MET A 1 22.46 -15.10 -10.64
N ALA A 2 22.69 -15.28 -9.33
CA ALA A 2 21.62 -15.54 -8.35
C ALA A 2 21.29 -14.34 -7.45
N ALA A 3 22.20 -13.36 -7.32
CA ALA A 3 22.02 -12.20 -6.46
C ALA A 3 20.82 -11.32 -6.88
N THR A 4 20.64 -11.13 -8.19
CA THR A 4 19.57 -10.29 -8.75
C THR A 4 18.17 -10.80 -8.44
N THR A 5 17.97 -12.11 -8.29
CA THR A 5 16.65 -12.70 -8.00
C THR A 5 16.28 -12.54 -6.53
N THR A 6 17.24 -12.70 -5.62
CA THR A 6 17.03 -12.49 -4.18
C THR A 6 16.75 -11.02 -3.87
N GLU A 7 17.52 -10.10 -4.45
CA GLU A 7 17.32 -8.66 -4.23
C GLU A 7 15.95 -8.16 -4.74
N VAL A 8 15.47 -8.71 -5.87
CA VAL A 8 14.12 -8.38 -6.37
C VAL A 8 13.05 -8.94 -5.45
N ARG A 9 13.21 -10.16 -4.95
CA ARG A 9 12.26 -10.77 -4.01
C ARG A 9 12.15 -9.96 -2.71
N GLU A 10 13.28 -9.60 -2.10
CA GLU A 10 13.31 -8.82 -0.87
C GLU A 10 12.70 -7.42 -1.05
N LYS A 11 12.94 -6.77 -2.20
CA LYS A 11 12.29 -5.50 -2.53
C LYS A 11 10.78 -5.62 -2.65
N LEU A 12 10.28 -6.70 -3.24
CA LEU A 12 8.84 -6.96 -3.35
C LEU A 12 8.23 -7.24 -1.98
N ASP A 13 8.90 -8.03 -1.14
CA ASP A 13 8.44 -8.28 0.23
C ASP A 13 8.40 -6.99 1.07
N LEU A 14 9.42 -6.12 0.95
CA LEU A 14 9.42 -4.83 1.62
C LEU A 14 8.26 -3.93 1.17
N ALA A 15 7.99 -3.89 -0.14
CA ALA A 15 6.89 -3.12 -0.70
C ALA A 15 5.52 -3.65 -0.27
N LEU A 16 5.35 -4.98 -0.18
CA LEU A 16 4.13 -5.61 0.35
C LEU A 16 3.94 -5.29 1.82
N ASN A 17 5.00 -5.35 2.63
CA ASN A 17 4.95 -5.01 4.06
C ASN A 17 4.63 -3.53 4.29
N ALA A 18 5.19 -2.63 3.48
CA ALA A 18 4.87 -1.20 3.56
C ALA A 18 3.39 -0.94 3.28
N LEU A 19 2.84 -1.55 2.21
CA LEU A 19 1.41 -1.45 1.91
C LEU A 19 0.53 -2.01 3.03
N GLU A 20 0.91 -3.14 3.62
CA GLU A 20 0.18 -3.73 4.73
C GLU A 20 0.19 -2.84 5.98
N GLY A 21 1.35 -2.26 6.32
CA GLY A 21 1.51 -1.35 7.44
C GLY A 21 0.60 -0.13 7.29
N GLU A 22 0.71 0.57 6.16
CA GLU A 22 -0.13 1.74 5.88
C GLU A 22 -1.62 1.42 5.96
N LEU A 23 -2.06 0.31 5.35
CA LEU A 23 -3.46 -0.13 5.40
C LEU A 23 -3.96 -0.41 6.82
N THR A 24 -3.08 -0.85 7.71
CA THR A 24 -3.41 -1.14 9.11
C THR A 24 -3.56 0.16 9.90
N ASP A 25 -2.76 1.17 9.59
CA ASP A 25 -2.75 2.46 10.29
C ASP A 25 -3.91 3.39 9.85
N LEU A 26 -4.46 3.22 8.64
CA LEU A 26 -5.53 4.08 8.10
C LEU A 26 -6.71 4.30 9.06
N SER A 27 -7.17 3.25 9.73
CA SER A 27 -8.31 3.37 10.67
C SER A 27 -7.96 4.22 11.87
N SER A 28 -6.77 4.01 12.46
CA SER A 28 -6.28 4.80 13.59
C SER A 28 -6.12 6.28 13.20
N ILE A 29 -5.54 6.54 12.02
CA ILE A 29 -5.38 7.90 11.49
C ILE A 29 -6.75 8.60 11.33
N LEU A 30 -7.77 7.87 10.85
CA LEU A 30 -9.12 8.42 10.74
C LEU A 30 -9.72 8.74 12.11
N GLU A 31 -9.55 7.86 13.10
CA GLU A 31 -10.00 8.09 14.47
C GLU A 31 -9.33 9.34 15.08
N ASP A 32 -8.00 9.48 14.95
CA ASP A 32 -7.26 10.63 15.44
C ASP A 32 -7.69 11.93 14.74
N GLN A 33 -7.92 11.88 13.42
CA GLN A 33 -8.46 13.02 12.67
C GLN A 33 -9.86 13.42 13.15
N GLN A 34 -10.73 12.45 13.46
CA GLN A 34 -12.09 12.71 13.95
C GLN A 34 -12.13 13.27 15.36
N ARG A 35 -11.18 12.87 16.22
CA ARG A 35 -11.04 13.41 17.58
C ARG A 35 -10.41 14.81 17.60
N GLY A 36 -9.79 15.22 16.50
CA GLY A 36 -9.01 16.46 16.42
C GLY A 36 -7.61 16.33 17.02
N ASP A 37 -7.18 15.09 17.26
CA ASP A 37 -5.89 14.76 17.87
C ASP A 37 -4.76 14.63 16.83
N LEU A 38 -5.09 14.63 15.53
CA LEU A 38 -4.13 14.58 14.43
C LEU A 38 -3.70 16.00 14.00
N PRO A 39 -2.46 16.43 14.30
CA PRO A 39 -1.95 17.74 13.88
C PRO A 39 -1.87 17.85 12.35
N SER A 40 -2.07 19.05 11.79
CA SER A 40 -2.06 19.25 10.33
C SER A 40 -0.73 18.80 9.68
N LEU A 41 0.40 19.08 10.33
CA LEU A 41 1.71 18.65 9.85
C LEU A 41 1.82 17.11 9.79
N GLU A 42 1.33 16.43 10.82
CA GLU A 42 1.34 14.97 10.87
C GLU A 42 0.43 14.39 9.79
N ARG A 43 -0.77 14.94 9.61
CA ARG A 43 -1.68 14.57 8.54
C ARG A 43 -1.04 14.70 7.16
N ASP A 44 -0.30 15.78 6.91
CA ASP A 44 0.39 16.01 5.63
C ASP A 44 1.53 15.00 5.41
N VAL A 45 2.28 14.64 6.46
CA VAL A 45 3.28 13.58 6.41
C VAL A 45 2.63 12.23 6.08
N ARG A 46 1.56 11.85 6.76
CA ARG A 46 0.82 10.61 6.48
C ARG A 46 0.26 10.57 5.07
N ALA A 47 -0.26 11.70 4.57
CA ALA A 47 -0.74 11.79 3.19
C ALA A 47 0.40 11.61 2.17
N MET A 48 1.60 12.11 2.47
CA MET A 48 2.79 11.94 1.63
C MET A 48 3.28 10.48 1.62
N GLU A 49 3.39 9.85 2.80
CA GLU A 49 3.78 8.44 2.95
C GLU A 49 2.81 7.51 2.21
N TRP A 50 1.50 7.73 2.40
CA TRP A 50 0.46 7.04 1.65
C TRP A 50 0.63 7.21 0.13
N GLY A 51 0.92 8.43 -0.33
CA GLY A 51 1.21 8.71 -1.74
C GLY A 51 2.41 7.95 -2.29
N GLN A 52 3.47 7.78 -1.50
CA GLN A 52 4.64 6.99 -1.88
C GLN A 52 4.32 5.49 -1.99
N VAL A 53 3.50 4.97 -1.07
CA VAL A 53 3.05 3.58 -1.11
C VAL A 53 2.14 3.32 -2.30
N MET A 54 1.20 4.23 -2.62
CA MET A 54 0.39 4.14 -3.84
C MET A 54 1.25 4.24 -5.11
N GLY A 55 2.31 5.05 -5.10
CA GLY A 55 3.30 5.11 -6.16
C GLY A 55 4.00 3.76 -6.36
N THR A 56 4.50 3.17 -5.28
CA THR A 56 5.17 1.86 -5.25
C THR A 56 4.26 0.73 -5.70
N LEU A 57 3.00 0.75 -5.26
CA LEU A 57 1.96 -0.18 -5.69
C LEU A 57 1.83 -0.17 -7.23
N ARG A 58 1.77 1.03 -7.83
CA ARG A 58 1.62 1.21 -9.27
C ARG A 58 2.87 0.89 -10.07
N THR A 59 4.06 1.27 -9.59
CA THR A 59 5.30 1.19 -10.39
C THR A 59 6.10 -0.08 -10.15
N ILE A 60 5.87 -0.77 -9.03
CA ILE A 60 6.63 -1.96 -8.63
C ILE A 60 5.72 -3.17 -8.48
N LEU A 61 4.73 -3.12 -7.58
CA LEU A 61 3.95 -4.31 -7.22
C LEU A 61 3.04 -4.80 -8.35
N ASP A 62 2.19 -3.93 -8.91
CA ASP A 62 1.28 -4.31 -10.01
C ASP A 62 2.05 -4.81 -11.25
N PRO A 63 3.10 -4.12 -11.73
CA PRO A 63 3.93 -4.62 -12.83
C PRO A 63 4.62 -5.95 -12.53
N ALA A 64 5.18 -6.13 -11.33
CA ALA A 64 5.87 -7.37 -10.96
C ALA A 64 4.89 -8.56 -10.87
N CYS A 65 3.66 -8.32 -10.39
CA CYS A 65 2.61 -9.33 -10.41
C CYS A 65 2.23 -9.72 -11.84
N ARG A 66 1.99 -8.73 -12.72
CA ARG A 66 1.61 -8.97 -14.14
C ARG A 66 2.72 -9.64 -14.94
N ALA A 67 3.97 -9.32 -14.65
CA ALA A 67 5.13 -9.91 -15.31
C ALA A 67 5.49 -11.31 -14.76
N GLY A 68 4.79 -11.83 -13.75
CA GLY A 68 5.07 -13.13 -13.14
C GLY A 68 6.40 -13.16 -12.36
N GLN A 69 6.86 -12.01 -11.89
CA GLN A 69 8.12 -11.88 -11.13
C GLN A 69 7.94 -12.14 -9.63
N MET A 70 6.70 -12.20 -9.15
CA MET A 70 6.35 -12.54 -7.77
C MET A 70 6.30 -14.06 -7.56
N THR A 71 6.68 -14.51 -6.36
CA THR A 71 6.43 -15.90 -5.95
C THR A 71 4.92 -16.14 -5.71
N PRO A 72 4.45 -17.39 -5.71
CA PRO A 72 3.04 -17.68 -5.42
C PRO A 72 2.55 -17.11 -4.08
N GLU A 73 3.42 -17.12 -3.06
CA GLU A 73 3.14 -16.56 -1.74
C GLU A 73 3.00 -15.03 -1.79
N GLN A 74 3.88 -14.36 -2.54
CA GLN A 74 3.83 -12.91 -2.75
C GLN A 74 2.58 -12.50 -3.53
N VAL A 75 2.18 -13.26 -4.55
CA VAL A 75 0.94 -13.01 -5.30
C VAL A 75 -0.28 -13.17 -4.39
N ALA A 76 -0.31 -14.20 -3.54
CA ALA A 76 -1.41 -14.40 -2.59
C ALA A 76 -1.53 -13.23 -1.61
N ARG A 77 -0.39 -12.77 -1.05
CA ARG A 77 -0.33 -11.59 -0.18
C ARG A 77 -0.78 -10.32 -0.92
N TYR A 78 -0.24 -10.10 -2.12
CA TYR A 78 -0.60 -8.95 -2.95
C TYR A 78 -2.11 -8.89 -3.21
N ARG A 79 -2.73 -9.99 -3.63
CA ARG A 79 -4.18 -10.07 -3.85
C ARG A 79 -4.98 -9.82 -2.58
N ALA A 80 -4.56 -10.37 -1.43
CA ALA A 80 -5.22 -10.10 -0.16
C ALA A 80 -5.13 -8.61 0.22
N LEU A 81 -4.00 -7.97 -0.04
CA LEU A 81 -3.82 -6.53 0.16
C LEU A 81 -4.67 -5.69 -0.79
N LEU A 82 -4.86 -6.11 -2.06
CA LEU A 82 -5.78 -5.43 -2.97
C LEU A 82 -7.23 -5.46 -2.48
N VAL A 83 -7.67 -6.59 -1.93
CA VAL A 83 -9.00 -6.71 -1.32
C VAL A 83 -9.13 -5.77 -0.12
N ARG A 84 -8.16 -5.79 0.81
CA ARG A 84 -8.14 -4.88 1.96
C ARG A 84 -8.11 -3.41 1.54
N LEU A 85 -7.32 -3.07 0.51
CA LEU A 85 -7.24 -1.72 -0.04
C LEU A 85 -8.59 -1.27 -0.63
N LYS A 86 -9.30 -2.18 -1.32
CA LYS A 86 -10.66 -1.93 -1.83
C LYS A 86 -11.64 -1.68 -0.69
N GLU A 87 -11.58 -2.46 0.38
CA GLU A 87 -12.40 -2.30 1.58
C GLU A 87 -12.10 -0.98 2.31
N ALA A 88 -10.84 -0.54 2.29
CA ALA A 88 -10.37 0.70 2.92
C ALA A 88 -10.65 1.97 2.09
N LEU A 89 -11.12 1.87 0.84
CA LEU A 89 -11.41 3.04 -0.01
C LEU A 89 -12.28 4.12 0.66
N PRO A 90 -13.37 3.79 1.39
CA PRO A 90 -14.18 4.81 2.05
C PRO A 90 -13.41 5.56 3.16
N ILE A 91 -12.46 4.89 3.83
CA ILE A 91 -11.60 5.49 4.85
C ILE A 91 -10.61 6.45 4.18
N ILE A 92 -9.96 6.01 3.10
CA ILE A 92 -9.03 6.80 2.29
C ILE A 92 -9.71 8.07 1.77
N GLU A 93 -10.96 7.95 1.28
CA GLU A 93 -11.76 9.09 0.83
C GLU A 93 -12.06 10.09 1.94
N ARG A 94 -12.43 9.61 3.13
CA ARG A 94 -12.69 10.46 4.31
C ARG A 94 -11.45 11.17 4.83
N LEU A 95 -10.30 10.51 4.74
CA LEU A 95 -9.00 11.11 5.07
C LEU A 95 -8.55 12.14 4.01
N GLY A 96 -9.12 12.10 2.80
CA GLY A 96 -8.70 12.92 1.68
C GLY A 96 -7.34 12.49 1.10
N PHE A 97 -6.97 11.22 1.29
CA PHE A 97 -5.72 10.65 0.80
C PHE A 97 -5.83 10.25 -0.68
N ALA A 98 -4.67 10.08 -1.33
CA ALA A 98 -4.60 9.71 -2.74
C ALA A 98 -5.21 8.32 -3.00
N LYS A 99 -6.06 8.19 -4.01
CA LYS A 99 -6.63 6.88 -4.38
C LYS A 99 -5.63 6.05 -5.19
N PRO A 100 -5.67 4.71 -5.07
CA PRO A 100 -4.94 3.85 -5.99
C PRO A 100 -5.40 4.08 -7.44
N THR A 101 -4.45 4.08 -8.36
CA THR A 101 -4.68 4.29 -9.81
C THR A 101 -4.52 3.01 -10.63
N ILE A 102 -4.55 1.87 -9.95
CA ILE A 102 -4.50 0.52 -10.54
C ILE A 102 -5.86 -0.17 -10.38
N SER A 103 -6.08 -1.24 -11.13
CA SER A 103 -7.21 -2.14 -10.87
C SER A 103 -7.03 -2.83 -9.51
N LEU A 104 -8.08 -2.78 -8.69
CA LEU A 104 -8.15 -3.48 -7.40
C LEU A 104 -8.87 -4.83 -7.52
N GLU A 105 -9.04 -5.32 -8.75
CA GLU A 105 -9.57 -6.65 -9.01
C GLU A 105 -8.42 -7.66 -8.94
N PRO A 106 -8.52 -8.71 -8.10
CA PRO A 106 -7.45 -9.68 -7.88
C PRO A 106 -7.22 -10.67 -9.04
#